data_AF-A0A3D5VAH6-F1
#
_entry.id   AF-A0A3D5VAH6-F1
#
_cell.length_a   1.000
_cell.length_b   1.000
_cell.length_c   1.000
_cell.angle_alpha   90.00
_cell.angle_beta   90.00
_cell.angle_gamma   90.00
#
_symmetry.space_group_name_H-M   'P 1'
#
loop_
_entity.id
_entity.type
_entity.pdbx_description
1 polymer ?
#
loop_
_entity_poly.entity_id
_entity_poly.type
_entity_poly.pdbx_seq_one_letter_code
_entity_poly.pdbx_strand_id
1 'polypeptide(L)'
;MKNRIDTFVNSEVGKLEAVILHTPGKEVENMNPHNVQKALYSDILNLSVAQSEYAELKEVLQKVSRVFEVKDLFIDAISNSKVKERLINKICQNEYRGELYEELMQMDSRQLATSLLEGVPSKKNTLTEFMNKDLYALRPLHNFFFTRDASITIHEKVLIGDMMSTVRKRESLIMETIFDFSSQLKSTTINPENYPPKHPNVIIEGGDILVAREDILLIGIGGRTNTVGVDF
;
A
#
# COMPACT_ATOMS: atom_id res chain seq x y z
N MET A 1 -26.27 3.22 8.92
CA MET A 1 -24.99 2.91 9.59
C MET A 1 -24.24 1.93 8.70
N LYS A 2 -23.08 2.30 8.15
CA LYS A 2 -22.28 1.33 7.37
C LYS A 2 -21.75 0.27 8.34
N ASN A 3 -22.02 -1.01 8.09
CA ASN A 3 -21.50 -2.12 8.90
C ASN A 3 -19.97 -2.17 8.76
N ARG A 4 -19.29 -1.61 9.77
CA ARG A 4 -17.85 -1.68 9.97
C ARG A 4 -17.46 -3.14 10.22
N ILE A 5 -16.40 -3.62 9.58
CA ILE A 5 -15.88 -4.98 9.80
C ILE A 5 -14.75 -4.94 10.81
N ASP A 6 -14.77 -5.87 11.77
CA ASP A 6 -13.63 -6.09 12.67
C ASP A 6 -12.54 -6.84 11.91
N THR A 7 -11.31 -6.34 11.97
CA THR A 7 -10.18 -6.96 11.27
C THR A 7 -9.66 -8.10 12.14
N PHE A 8 -9.79 -9.34 11.67
CA PHE A 8 -9.37 -10.52 12.40
C PHE A 8 -8.93 -11.64 11.46
N VAL A 9 -7.68 -12.13 11.59
CA VAL A 9 -7.17 -13.27 10.83
C VAL A 9 -6.39 -14.20 11.76
N ASN A 10 -6.88 -15.43 11.97
CA ASN A 10 -6.24 -16.45 12.81
C ASN A 10 -5.85 -17.72 12.04
N SER A 11 -6.01 -17.75 10.72
CA SER A 11 -5.63 -18.87 9.86
C SER A 11 -5.56 -18.47 8.39
N GLU A 12 -4.65 -19.07 7.62
CA GLU A 12 -4.58 -18.96 6.15
C GLU A 12 -5.58 -19.87 5.42
N VAL A 13 -6.23 -20.82 6.10
CA VAL A 13 -7.16 -21.80 5.49
C VAL A 13 -8.60 -21.67 6.00
N GLY A 14 -8.84 -20.71 6.91
CA GLY A 14 -10.17 -20.43 7.43
C GLY A 14 -11.13 -19.92 6.36
N LYS A 15 -12.42 -19.87 6.68
CA LYS A 15 -13.41 -19.27 5.80
C LYS A 15 -13.13 -17.78 5.64
N LEU A 16 -12.86 -17.34 4.41
CA LEU A 16 -12.61 -15.94 4.10
C LEU A 16 -13.90 -15.11 4.18
N GLU A 17 -14.01 -14.24 5.19
CA GLU A 17 -15.17 -13.35 5.36
C GLU A 17 -15.03 -12.05 4.57
N ALA A 18 -13.82 -11.52 4.47
CA ALA A 18 -13.51 -10.32 3.73
C ALA A 18 -12.07 -10.32 3.20
N VAL A 19 -11.84 -9.57 2.12
CA VAL A 19 -10.53 -9.41 1.49
C VAL A 19 -10.37 -8.00 0.94
N ILE A 20 -9.16 -7.47 1.01
CA ILE A 20 -8.79 -6.17 0.44
C ILE A 20 -8.00 -6.42 -0.85
N LEU A 21 -8.50 -5.86 -1.95
CA LEU A 21 -7.90 -5.92 -3.28
C LEU A 21 -7.56 -4.51 -3.78
N HIS A 22 -6.64 -4.41 -4.73
CA HIS A 22 -6.36 -3.17 -5.45
C HIS A 22 -6.37 -3.49 -6.94
N THR A 23 -7.45 -3.12 -7.62
CA THR A 23 -7.58 -3.34 -9.06
C THR A 23 -6.48 -2.58 -9.82
N PRO A 24 -5.69 -3.24 -10.70
CA PRO A 24 -4.67 -2.59 -11.51
C PRO A 24 -5.20 -1.40 -12.32
N GLY A 25 -4.61 -0.23 -12.12
CA GLY A 25 -4.89 1.00 -12.85
C GLY A 25 -3.73 1.46 -13.74
N LYS A 26 -3.76 2.76 -14.09
CA LYS A 26 -2.73 3.39 -14.94
C LYS A 26 -1.32 3.31 -14.36
N GLU A 27 -1.21 3.12 -13.04
CA GLU A 27 0.07 2.84 -12.40
C GLU A 27 0.79 1.66 -13.06
N VAL A 28 0.09 0.63 -13.53
CA VAL A 28 0.73 -0.52 -14.17
C VAL A 28 1.16 -0.20 -15.61
N GLU A 29 0.35 0.55 -16.37
CA GLU A 29 0.67 0.97 -17.75
C GLU A 29 1.86 1.94 -17.81
N ASN A 30 2.04 2.75 -16.77
CA ASN A 30 3.12 3.74 -16.68
C ASN A 30 4.53 3.12 -16.45
N MET A 31 4.64 1.80 -16.54
CA MET A 31 5.91 1.09 -16.54
C MET A 31 6.60 1.23 -17.89
N ASN A 32 7.89 1.57 -17.89
CA ASN A 32 8.71 1.76 -19.07
C ASN A 32 10.00 0.91 -18.97
N PRO A 33 10.69 0.62 -20.09
CA PRO A 33 11.87 -0.25 -20.07
C PRO A 33 13.00 0.24 -19.15
N HIS A 34 13.07 1.55 -18.88
CA HIS A 34 14.07 2.13 -17.98
C HIS A 34 13.70 2.01 -16.49
N ASN A 35 12.43 1.76 -16.17
CA ASN A 35 11.91 1.66 -14.80
C ASN A 35 11.46 0.24 -14.40
N VAL A 36 11.26 -0.69 -15.34
CA VAL A 36 10.84 -2.09 -15.09
C VAL A 36 11.64 -2.76 -13.96
N GLN A 37 12.97 -2.71 -14.02
CA GLN A 37 13.82 -3.31 -12.97
C GLN A 37 13.70 -2.59 -11.63
N LYS A 38 13.54 -1.25 -11.66
CA LYS A 38 13.30 -0.45 -10.44
C LYS A 38 11.90 -0.68 -9.88
N ALA A 39 10.95 -1.08 -10.72
CA ALA A 39 9.59 -1.46 -10.37
C ALA A 39 9.49 -2.91 -9.88
N LEU A 40 10.60 -3.66 -9.86
CA LEU A 40 10.69 -5.07 -9.44
C LEU A 40 10.01 -6.06 -10.41
N TYR A 41 9.79 -5.68 -11.67
CA TYR A 41 9.22 -6.55 -12.70
C TYR A 41 10.27 -7.11 -13.66
N SER A 42 9.95 -8.29 -14.21
CA SER A 42 10.71 -8.89 -15.31
C SER A 42 10.26 -8.38 -16.70
N ASP A 43 9.02 -7.91 -16.84
CA ASP A 43 8.45 -7.42 -18.10
C ASP A 43 7.34 -6.38 -17.89
N ILE A 44 6.99 -5.63 -18.94
CA ILE A 44 5.89 -4.65 -18.93
C ILE A 44 4.56 -5.40 -18.99
N LEU A 45 3.68 -5.12 -18.05
CA LEU A 45 2.34 -5.72 -18.02
C LEU A 45 1.39 -5.01 -19.00
N ASN A 46 0.64 -5.80 -19.75
CA ASN A 46 -0.48 -5.27 -20.53
C ASN A 46 -1.66 -5.00 -19.60
N LEU A 47 -1.98 -3.72 -19.38
CA LEU A 47 -3.03 -3.31 -18.46
C LEU A 47 -4.40 -3.89 -18.82
N SER A 48 -4.75 -4.00 -20.10
CA SER A 48 -6.07 -4.52 -20.49
C SER A 48 -6.22 -6.00 -20.15
N VAL A 49 -5.15 -6.78 -20.35
CA VAL A 49 -5.10 -8.20 -19.96
C VAL A 49 -5.15 -8.32 -18.44
N ALA A 50 -4.30 -7.57 -17.72
CA ALA A 50 -4.26 -7.59 -16.27
C ALA A 50 -5.61 -7.20 -15.64
N GLN A 51 -6.31 -6.21 -16.20
CA GLN A 51 -7.65 -5.82 -15.73
C GLN A 51 -8.68 -6.91 -15.99
N SER A 52 -8.64 -7.57 -17.14
CA SER A 52 -9.55 -8.68 -17.45
C SER A 52 -9.37 -9.84 -16.48
N GLU A 53 -8.13 -10.29 -16.29
CA GLU A 53 -7.81 -11.40 -15.38
C GLU A 53 -8.14 -11.05 -13.92
N TYR A 54 -7.81 -9.82 -13.48
CA TYR A 54 -8.10 -9.38 -12.12
C TYR A 54 -9.60 -9.21 -11.86
N ALA A 55 -10.39 -8.85 -12.89
CA ALA A 55 -11.84 -8.81 -12.79
C ALA A 55 -12.42 -10.20 -12.53
N GLU A 56 -11.93 -11.23 -13.22
CA GLU A 56 -12.34 -12.62 -12.99
C GLU A 56 -12.01 -13.07 -11.55
N LEU A 57 -10.80 -12.78 -11.06
CA LEU A 57 -10.40 -13.06 -9.68
C LEU A 57 -11.35 -12.37 -8.68
N LYS A 58 -11.62 -11.09 -8.89
CA LYS A 58 -12.50 -10.30 -8.04
C LYS A 58 -13.92 -10.86 -8.01
N GLU A 59 -14.48 -11.24 -9.16
CA GLU A 59 -15.81 -11.85 -9.24
C GLU A 59 -15.89 -13.18 -8.48
N VAL A 60 -14.85 -14.00 -8.55
CA VAL A 60 -14.78 -15.26 -7.78
C VAL A 60 -14.76 -14.97 -6.28
N LEU A 61 -13.94 -14.02 -5.84
CA LEU A 61 -13.84 -13.65 -4.41
C LEU A 61 -15.14 -13.03 -3.89
N GLN A 62 -15.84 -12.23 -4.70
CA GLN A 62 -17.14 -11.64 -4.35
C GLN A 62 -18.25 -12.67 -4.12
N LYS A 63 -18.13 -13.88 -4.69
CA LYS A 63 -19.11 -14.97 -4.45
C LYS A 63 -18.94 -15.62 -3.08
N VAL A 64 -17.77 -15.49 -2.45
CA VAL A 64 -17.43 -16.19 -1.21
C VAL A 64 -17.12 -15.27 -0.03
N SER A 65 -16.79 -14.01 -0.29
CA SER A 65 -16.32 -13.05 0.71
C SER A 65 -16.73 -11.61 0.36
N ARG A 66 -16.69 -10.71 1.35
CA ARG A 66 -16.84 -9.27 1.13
C ARG A 66 -15.53 -8.69 0.58
N VAL A 67 -15.55 -8.23 -0.66
CA VAL A 67 -14.38 -7.58 -1.29
C VAL A 67 -14.39 -6.08 -1.02
N PHE A 68 -13.26 -5.55 -0.56
CA PHE A 68 -12.99 -4.13 -0.44
C PHE A 68 -11.91 -3.70 -1.44
N GLU A 69 -12.08 -2.53 -2.04
CA GLU A 69 -11.05 -1.92 -2.88
C GLU A 69 -10.20 -0.94 -2.08
N VAL A 70 -8.89 -1.03 -2.20
CA VAL A 70 -7.93 -0.10 -1.60
C VAL A 70 -8.26 1.34 -1.96
N LYS A 71 -8.54 1.63 -3.23
CA LYS A 71 -8.87 3.00 -3.70
C LYS A 71 -10.09 3.57 -2.97
N ASP A 72 -11.14 2.77 -2.77
CA ASP A 72 -12.37 3.22 -2.10
C ASP A 72 -12.17 3.41 -0.59
N LEU A 73 -11.48 2.47 0.05
CA LEU A 73 -11.09 2.58 1.47
C LEU A 73 -10.20 3.81 1.72
N PHE A 74 -9.29 4.08 0.79
CA PHE A 74 -8.36 5.18 0.89
C PHE A 74 -9.05 6.54 0.73
N ILE A 75 -9.94 6.68 -0.28
CA ILE A 75 -10.76 7.87 -0.47
C ILE A 75 -11.59 8.15 0.80
N ASP A 76 -12.18 7.12 1.38
CA ASP A 76 -12.95 7.22 2.63
C ASP A 76 -12.07 7.70 3.81
N ALA A 77 -10.87 7.13 3.97
CA ALA A 77 -9.94 7.51 5.03
C ALA A 77 -9.45 8.98 4.92
N ILE A 78 -9.09 9.42 3.71
CA ILE A 78 -8.55 10.77 3.47
C ILE A 78 -9.65 11.82 3.22
N SER A 79 -10.93 11.46 3.41
CA SER A 79 -12.03 12.43 3.44
C SER A 79 -11.95 13.36 4.66
N ASN A 80 -11.27 12.90 5.72
CA ASN A 80 -10.94 13.72 6.87
C ASN A 80 -9.73 14.61 6.56
N SER A 81 -9.91 15.93 6.62
CA SER A 81 -8.86 16.91 6.28
C SER A 81 -7.60 16.77 7.12
N LYS A 82 -7.71 16.43 8.42
CA LYS A 82 -6.55 16.22 9.30
C LYS A 82 -5.75 14.96 8.91
N VAL A 83 -6.46 13.91 8.50
CA VAL A 83 -5.83 12.66 8.03
C VAL A 83 -5.12 12.91 6.72
N LYS A 84 -5.78 13.61 5.78
CA LYS A 84 -5.20 14.04 4.51
C LYS A 84 -3.93 14.87 4.72
N GLU A 85 -3.98 15.90 5.57
CA GLU A 85 -2.84 16.76 5.88
C GLU A 85 -1.67 15.97 6.46
N ARG A 86 -1.94 15.10 7.44
CA ARG A 86 -0.92 14.25 8.08
C ARG A 86 -0.26 13.32 7.07
N LEU A 87 -1.05 12.72 6.19
CA LEU A 87 -0.57 11.81 5.15
C LEU A 87 0.32 12.54 4.14
N ILE A 88 -0.13 13.67 3.61
CA ILE A 88 0.63 14.45 2.63
C ILE A 88 1.96 14.90 3.24
N ASN A 89 1.95 15.38 4.49
CA ASN A 89 3.18 15.73 5.20
C ASN A 89 4.17 14.55 5.27
N LYS A 90 3.71 13.36 5.69
CA LYS A 90 4.56 12.16 5.74
C LYS A 90 5.12 11.79 4.36
N ILE A 91 4.28 11.80 3.30
CA ILE A 91 4.72 11.47 1.93
C ILE A 91 5.77 12.48 1.44
N CYS A 92 5.49 13.77 1.56
CA CYS A 92 6.41 14.82 1.14
C CYS A 92 7.76 14.75 1.88
N GLN A 93 7.75 14.37 3.16
CA GLN A 93 8.98 14.16 3.94
C GLN A 93 9.74 12.91 3.49
N ASN A 94 9.06 11.77 3.36
CA ASN A 94 9.68 10.49 3.03
C ASN A 94 10.26 10.45 1.61
N GLU A 95 9.62 11.15 0.66
CA GLU A 95 10.05 11.18 -0.74
C GLU A 95 10.81 12.45 -1.12
N TYR A 96 11.07 13.34 -0.14
CA TYR A 96 11.77 14.62 -0.35
C TYR A 96 11.10 15.50 -1.43
N ARG A 97 9.77 15.59 -1.37
CA ARG A 97 8.90 16.33 -2.31
C ARG A 97 8.05 17.38 -1.61
N GLY A 98 8.69 18.25 -0.82
CA GLY A 98 8.02 19.32 -0.08
C GLY A 98 7.29 20.33 -0.99
N GLU A 99 7.79 20.53 -2.20
CA GLU A 99 7.21 21.42 -3.21
C GLU A 99 5.81 21.00 -3.70
N LEU A 100 5.44 19.72 -3.52
CA LEU A 100 4.13 19.21 -3.92
C LEU A 100 3.04 19.44 -2.87
N TYR A 101 3.39 19.86 -1.66
CA TYR A 101 2.47 19.92 -0.52
C TYR A 101 1.20 20.72 -0.83
N GLU A 102 1.37 21.97 -1.29
CA GLU A 102 0.25 22.88 -1.59
C GLU A 102 -0.65 22.34 -2.71
N GLU A 103 -0.05 21.78 -3.76
CA GLU A 103 -0.78 21.18 -4.89
C GLU A 103 -1.61 19.96 -4.45
N LEU A 104 -1.02 19.06 -3.66
CA LEU A 104 -1.70 17.88 -3.14
C LEU A 104 -2.81 18.27 -2.14
N MET A 105 -2.61 19.33 -1.36
CA MET A 105 -3.62 19.83 -0.43
C MET A 105 -4.83 20.44 -1.13
N GLN A 106 -4.68 20.97 -2.35
CA GLN A 106 -5.79 21.53 -3.14
C GLN A 106 -6.67 20.46 -3.81
N MET A 107 -6.14 19.24 -4.02
CA MET A 107 -6.90 18.15 -4.65
C MET A 107 -8.05 17.65 -3.79
N ASP A 108 -9.17 17.26 -4.38
CA ASP A 108 -10.18 16.49 -3.65
C ASP A 108 -9.68 15.08 -3.31
N SER A 109 -10.36 14.35 -2.41
CA SER A 109 -9.93 13.02 -1.96
C SER A 109 -9.80 12.00 -3.11
N ARG A 110 -10.63 12.10 -4.15
CA ARG A 110 -10.58 11.17 -5.30
C ARG A 110 -9.40 11.48 -6.20
N GLN A 111 -9.16 12.76 -6.46
CA GLN A 111 -8.01 13.26 -7.22
C GLN A 111 -6.70 12.95 -6.50
N LEU A 112 -6.65 13.17 -5.19
CA LEU A 112 -5.49 12.87 -4.36
C LEU A 112 -5.20 11.38 -4.35
N ALA A 113 -6.22 10.54 -4.08
CA ALA A 113 -6.04 9.08 -4.11
C ALA A 113 -5.49 8.62 -5.46
N THR A 114 -6.08 9.08 -6.57
CA THR A 114 -5.62 8.77 -7.91
C THR A 114 -4.17 9.21 -8.11
N SER A 115 -3.81 10.43 -7.73
CA SER A 115 -2.44 10.97 -7.89
C SER A 115 -1.39 10.21 -7.06
N LEU A 116 -1.74 9.78 -5.83
CA LEU A 116 -0.81 9.05 -4.97
C LEU A 116 -0.63 7.58 -5.38
N LEU A 117 -1.63 6.99 -6.06
CA LEU A 117 -1.59 5.62 -6.59
C LEU A 117 -0.93 5.59 -7.98
N GLU A 118 -1.44 6.40 -8.91
CA GLU A 118 -1.04 6.45 -10.32
C GLU A 118 0.22 7.28 -10.59
N GLY A 119 0.66 8.05 -9.59
CA GLY A 119 1.85 8.90 -9.65
C GLY A 119 1.52 10.35 -10.01
N VAL A 120 2.42 11.25 -9.63
CA VAL A 120 2.37 12.69 -9.95
C VAL A 120 3.45 12.99 -11.00
N PRO A 121 3.09 13.42 -12.21
CA PRO A 121 4.06 13.78 -13.24
C PRO A 121 5.01 14.90 -12.78
N SER A 122 6.28 14.82 -13.19
CA SER A 122 7.26 15.89 -12.92
C SER A 122 6.97 17.11 -13.80
N LYS A 123 6.96 18.30 -13.18
CA LYS A 123 6.87 19.59 -13.88
C LYS A 123 8.28 20.02 -14.31
N LYS A 124 8.54 20.06 -15.61
CA LYS A 124 9.84 20.42 -16.21
C LYS A 124 10.06 21.95 -16.25
N ASN A 125 9.83 22.61 -15.12
CA ASN A 125 9.84 24.07 -14.99
C ASN A 125 11.18 24.64 -14.48
N THR A 126 12.13 23.78 -14.10
CA THR A 126 13.48 24.16 -13.69
C THR A 126 14.51 23.41 -14.54
N LEU A 127 15.74 23.94 -14.63
CA LEU A 127 16.82 23.23 -15.33
C LEU A 127 17.07 21.85 -14.70
N THR A 128 17.05 21.76 -13.37
CA THR A 128 17.21 20.49 -12.64
C THR A 128 16.17 19.47 -13.06
N GLU A 129 14.88 19.84 -13.09
CA GLU A 129 13.81 18.93 -13.50
C GLU A 129 13.86 18.61 -14.99
N PHE A 130 14.24 19.58 -15.83
CA PHE A 130 14.43 19.36 -17.27
C PHE A 130 15.54 18.34 -17.55
N MET A 131 16.64 18.40 -16.78
CA MET A 131 17.74 17.43 -16.87
C MET A 131 17.42 16.09 -16.20
N ASN A 132 16.44 16.08 -15.28
CA ASN A 132 15.97 14.86 -14.65
C ASN A 132 15.19 14.00 -15.65
N LYS A 133 15.67 12.78 -15.87
CA LYS A 133 15.05 11.81 -16.77
C LYS A 133 13.81 11.14 -16.17
N ASP A 134 13.58 11.27 -14.86
CA ASP A 134 12.37 10.77 -14.22
C ASP A 134 11.15 11.58 -14.69
N LEU A 135 10.12 10.86 -15.13
CA LEU A 135 8.86 11.44 -15.63
C LEU A 135 7.92 11.85 -14.49
N TYR A 136 8.23 11.44 -13.26
CA TYR A 136 7.35 11.56 -12.10
C TYR A 136 8.04 12.26 -10.94
N ALA A 137 7.34 13.20 -10.33
CA ALA A 137 7.70 13.76 -9.03
C ALA A 137 7.39 12.75 -7.90
N LEU A 138 6.24 12.07 -7.97
CA LEU A 138 5.90 10.87 -7.19
C LEU A 138 5.67 9.71 -8.15
N ARG A 139 6.48 8.66 -8.06
CA ARG A 139 6.41 7.51 -8.98
C ARG A 139 5.12 6.72 -8.80
N PRO A 140 4.54 6.09 -9.84
CA PRO A 140 3.37 5.22 -9.67
C PRO A 140 3.65 4.00 -8.78
N LEU A 141 2.64 3.48 -8.10
CA LEU A 141 2.75 2.30 -7.22
C LEU A 141 2.47 1.02 -8.01
N HIS A 142 3.42 0.63 -8.87
CA HIS A 142 3.28 -0.50 -9.80
C HIS A 142 2.95 -1.85 -9.15
N ASN A 143 3.35 -2.05 -7.88
CA ASN A 143 3.18 -3.32 -7.17
C ASN A 143 1.93 -3.37 -6.29
N PHE A 144 1.13 -2.30 -6.25
CA PHE A 144 0.13 -2.15 -5.19
C PHE A 144 -1.07 -3.07 -5.32
N PHE A 145 -1.24 -3.72 -6.48
CA PHE A 145 -2.22 -4.81 -6.63
C PHE A 145 -1.81 -6.09 -5.86
N PHE A 146 -0.54 -6.19 -5.43
CA PHE A 146 -0.07 -7.15 -4.43
C PHE A 146 -0.29 -6.59 -3.02
N THR A 147 -1.54 -6.60 -2.56
CA THR A 147 -1.94 -6.05 -1.26
C THR A 147 -1.41 -6.83 -0.04
N ARG A 148 -0.77 -7.98 -0.27
CA ARG A 148 -0.27 -8.89 0.78
C ARG A 148 0.91 -8.30 1.56
N ASP A 149 1.81 -7.55 0.91
CA ASP A 149 3.11 -7.29 1.52
C ASP A 149 3.11 -6.09 2.48
N ALA A 150 2.38 -5.03 2.15
CA ALA A 150 2.43 -3.74 2.85
C ALA A 150 1.71 -3.74 4.21
N SER A 151 0.83 -4.70 4.44
CA SER A 151 0.06 -4.83 5.68
C SER A 151 -0.38 -6.26 5.91
N ILE A 152 -0.18 -6.76 7.12
CA ILE A 152 -0.45 -8.14 7.52
C ILE A 152 -1.43 -8.13 8.68
N THR A 153 -2.56 -8.82 8.55
CA THR A 153 -3.47 -9.00 9.68
C THR A 153 -3.07 -10.25 10.45
N ILE A 154 -2.83 -10.10 11.75
CA ILE A 154 -2.52 -11.17 12.70
C ILE A 154 -3.45 -10.98 13.89
N HIS A 155 -4.40 -11.91 14.03
CA HIS A 155 -5.53 -11.78 14.97
C HIS A 155 -6.19 -10.40 14.82
N GLU A 156 -6.46 -9.69 15.90
CA GLU A 156 -7.08 -8.36 15.88
C GLU A 156 -6.13 -7.19 15.52
N LYS A 157 -4.88 -7.48 15.15
CA LYS A 157 -3.86 -6.47 14.85
C LYS A 157 -3.50 -6.47 13.38
N VAL A 158 -3.10 -5.31 12.89
CA VAL A 158 -2.54 -5.14 11.55
C VAL A 158 -1.11 -4.65 11.67
N LEU A 159 -0.16 -5.53 11.37
CA LEU A 159 1.25 -5.17 11.23
C LEU A 159 1.44 -4.42 9.91
N ILE A 160 1.94 -3.20 9.97
CA ILE A 160 2.35 -2.43 8.80
C ILE A 160 3.77 -2.84 8.43
N GLY A 161 3.98 -3.28 7.18
CA GLY A 161 5.28 -3.75 6.73
C GLY A 161 6.31 -2.62 6.64
N ASP A 162 7.52 -2.84 7.15
CA ASP A 162 8.69 -1.97 6.88
C ASP A 162 9.44 -2.56 5.69
N MET A 163 9.11 -2.02 4.52
CA MET A 163 9.50 -2.59 3.23
C MET A 163 11.00 -2.47 2.98
N MET A 164 11.63 -3.53 2.47
CA MET A 164 13.05 -3.49 2.08
C MET A 164 13.32 -2.43 1.00
N SER A 165 12.37 -2.30 0.07
CA SER A 165 12.46 -1.34 -1.01
C SER A 165 11.79 -0.01 -0.64
N THR A 166 12.56 1.07 -0.68
CA THR A 166 12.06 2.42 -0.36
C THR A 166 10.93 2.89 -1.28
N VAL A 167 10.86 2.38 -2.52
CA VAL A 167 9.76 2.73 -3.45
C VAL A 167 8.41 2.16 -3.01
N ARG A 168 8.40 1.14 -2.14
CA ARG A 168 7.17 0.52 -1.60
C ARG A 168 6.75 1.14 -0.26
N LYS A 169 7.55 2.01 0.36
CA LYS A 169 7.18 2.62 1.65
C LYS A 169 5.86 3.40 1.60
N ARG A 170 5.54 4.01 0.45
CA ARG A 170 4.24 4.69 0.29
C ARG A 170 3.06 3.71 0.29
N GLU A 171 3.24 2.47 -0.15
CA GLU A 171 2.23 1.41 -0.07
C GLU A 171 1.85 1.17 1.41
N SER A 172 2.85 0.96 2.27
CA SER A 172 2.65 0.78 3.72
C SER A 172 1.98 1.99 4.37
N LEU A 173 2.36 3.20 3.99
CA LEU A 173 1.77 4.43 4.53
C LEU A 173 0.29 4.60 4.13
N ILE A 174 -0.06 4.22 2.90
CA ILE A 174 -1.46 4.21 2.44
C ILE A 174 -2.25 3.16 3.22
N MET A 175 -1.73 1.95 3.37
CA MET A 175 -2.38 0.88 4.13
C MET A 175 -2.55 1.24 5.61
N GLU A 176 -1.52 1.81 6.26
CA GLU A 176 -1.63 2.33 7.63
C GLU A 176 -2.78 3.34 7.75
N THR A 177 -2.86 4.28 6.81
CA THR A 177 -3.92 5.29 6.78
C THR A 177 -5.31 4.67 6.59
N ILE A 178 -5.44 3.66 5.75
CA ILE A 178 -6.70 2.94 5.52
C ILE A 178 -7.16 2.24 6.80
N PHE A 179 -6.27 1.47 7.43
CA PHE A 179 -6.60 0.69 8.62
C PHE A 179 -6.92 1.55 9.84
N ASP A 180 -6.21 2.68 9.99
CA ASP A 180 -6.43 3.63 11.08
C ASP A 180 -7.74 4.43 10.93
N PHE A 181 -8.09 4.89 9.72
CA PHE A 181 -9.11 5.92 9.53
C PHE A 181 -10.30 5.56 8.65
N SER A 182 -10.26 4.46 7.89
CA SER A 182 -11.43 4.10 7.10
C SER A 182 -12.61 3.76 8.03
N SER A 183 -13.76 4.35 7.73
CA SER A 183 -15.03 4.11 8.42
C SER A 183 -15.51 2.66 8.27
N GLN A 184 -14.99 1.93 7.29
CA GLN A 184 -15.40 0.56 6.98
C GLN A 184 -14.64 -0.50 7.78
N LEU A 185 -13.46 -0.17 8.33
CA LEU A 185 -12.59 -1.13 9.01
C LEU A 185 -12.41 -0.75 10.48
N LYS A 186 -12.52 -1.73 11.38
CA LYS A 186 -12.13 -1.61 12.78
C LYS A 186 -10.88 -2.44 12.99
N SER A 187 -9.76 -1.76 13.21
CA SER A 187 -8.45 -2.38 13.33
C SER A 187 -7.61 -1.67 14.38
N THR A 188 -6.52 -2.29 14.80
CA THR A 188 -5.44 -1.63 15.54
C THR A 188 -4.14 -1.90 14.79
N THR A 189 -3.51 -0.86 14.28
CA THR A 189 -2.25 -0.96 13.56
C THR A 189 -1.06 -1.06 14.53
N ILE A 190 -0.05 -1.80 14.12
CA ILE A 190 1.28 -1.85 14.73
C ILE A 190 2.26 -1.50 13.61
N ASN A 191 3.00 -0.42 13.78
CA ASN A 191 3.98 0.03 12.79
C ASN A 191 5.38 0.07 13.44
N PRO A 192 6.36 -0.72 12.96
CA PRO A 192 7.73 -0.70 13.47
C PRO A 192 8.36 0.69 13.58
N GLU A 193 8.04 1.62 12.66
CA GLU A 193 8.61 2.97 12.66
C GLU A 193 8.14 3.81 13.87
N ASN A 194 6.96 3.50 14.42
CA ASN A 194 6.29 4.28 15.46
C ASN A 194 6.12 3.52 16.79
N TYR A 195 6.41 2.22 16.83
CA TYR A 195 6.22 1.38 18.01
C TYR A 195 7.38 1.56 19.02
N PRO A 196 7.11 1.86 20.30
CA PRO A 196 8.14 1.96 21.33
C PRO A 196 8.37 0.61 22.05
N PRO A 197 9.63 0.24 22.38
CA PRO A 197 10.87 0.96 22.07
C PRO A 197 11.18 0.90 20.56
N LYS A 198 11.95 1.86 20.04
CA LYS A 198 12.31 1.83 18.61
C LYS A 198 13.18 0.60 18.30
N HIS A 199 12.79 -0.16 17.29
CA HIS A 199 13.56 -1.28 16.75
C HIS A 199 14.22 -0.84 15.43
N PRO A 200 15.50 -0.45 15.43
CA PRO A 200 16.15 0.02 14.21
C PRO A 200 16.35 -1.14 13.22
N ASN A 201 16.23 -0.85 11.92
CA ASN A 201 16.46 -1.81 10.84
C ASN A 201 15.49 -3.01 10.82
N VAL A 202 14.26 -2.84 11.31
CA VAL A 202 13.19 -3.81 11.04
C VAL A 202 12.94 -3.85 9.54
N ILE A 203 12.95 -5.05 8.97
CA ILE A 203 12.53 -5.29 7.59
C ILE A 203 11.61 -6.50 7.64
N ILE A 204 10.35 -6.29 7.27
CA ILE A 204 9.31 -7.32 7.32
C ILE A 204 8.26 -7.04 6.25
N GLU A 205 8.07 -8.00 5.34
CA GLU A 205 7.09 -7.95 4.27
C GLU A 205 6.10 -9.13 4.39
N GLY A 206 4.83 -8.88 4.10
CA GLY A 206 3.77 -9.85 4.38
C GLY A 206 3.79 -11.15 3.59
N GLY A 207 4.48 -11.21 2.45
CA GLY A 207 4.69 -12.46 1.73
C GLY A 207 5.46 -13.53 2.53
N ASP A 208 6.23 -13.12 3.55
CA ASP A 208 6.98 -14.05 4.41
C ASP A 208 6.21 -14.46 5.68
N ILE A 209 5.02 -13.91 5.94
CA ILE A 209 4.26 -14.18 7.17
C ILE A 209 3.01 -14.99 6.87
N LEU A 210 2.88 -16.15 7.53
CA LEU A 210 1.70 -17.00 7.44
C LEU A 210 1.14 -17.26 8.84
N VAL A 211 -0.17 -17.02 8.99
CA VAL A 211 -0.91 -17.46 10.18
C VAL A 211 -1.34 -18.91 9.97
N ALA A 212 -0.44 -19.85 10.28
CA ALA A 212 -0.69 -21.27 10.04
C ALA A 212 -1.82 -21.81 10.92
N ARG A 213 -1.90 -21.32 12.17
CA ARG A 213 -2.94 -21.65 13.14
C ARG A 213 -3.11 -20.48 14.10
N GLU A 214 -4.16 -20.51 14.93
CA GLU A 214 -4.46 -19.48 15.92
C GLU A 214 -3.33 -19.20 16.93
N ASP A 215 -2.37 -20.12 17.07
CA ASP A 215 -1.23 -20.03 17.98
C ASP A 215 0.12 -20.33 17.29
N ILE A 216 0.16 -20.41 15.94
CA ILE A 216 1.38 -20.69 15.17
C ILE A 216 1.50 -19.70 14.01
N LEU A 217 2.58 -18.92 14.03
CA LEU A 217 3.05 -18.13 12.90
C LEU A 217 4.22 -18.84 12.23
N LEU A 218 4.26 -18.81 10.90
CA LEU A 218 5.43 -19.18 10.11
C LEU A 218 5.98 -17.90 9.49
N ILE A 219 7.26 -17.62 9.74
CA ILE A 219 7.92 -16.42 9.23
C ILE A 219 9.16 -16.83 8.44
N GLY A 220 9.19 -16.47 7.16
CA GLY A 220 10.34 -16.63 6.29
C GLY A 220 11.45 -15.63 6.66
N ILE A 221 12.70 -16.08 6.67
CA ILE A 221 13.88 -15.20 6.82
C ILE A 221 14.60 -15.18 5.47
N GLY A 222 14.83 -13.99 4.93
CA GLY A 222 15.42 -13.85 3.61
C GLY A 222 15.66 -12.41 3.18
N GLY A 223 15.58 -12.16 1.88
CA GLY A 223 15.85 -10.84 1.31
C GLY A 223 14.78 -9.78 1.60
N ARG A 224 13.62 -10.19 2.14
CA ARG A 224 12.46 -9.33 2.38
C ARG A 224 12.00 -9.29 3.83
N THR A 225 12.48 -10.21 4.65
CA THR A 225 12.25 -10.24 6.09
C THR A 225 13.55 -10.64 6.79
N ASN A 226 14.01 -9.80 7.73
CA ASN A 226 15.24 -10.04 8.48
C ASN A 226 14.97 -10.53 9.90
N THR A 227 16.00 -10.98 10.63
CA THR A 227 15.84 -11.51 11.99
C THR A 227 15.31 -10.45 12.97
N VAL A 228 15.66 -9.17 12.78
CA VAL A 228 15.14 -8.08 13.61
C VAL A 228 13.63 -7.89 13.41
N GLY A 229 13.13 -8.11 12.20
CA GLY A 229 11.70 -8.13 11.91
C GLY A 229 10.97 -9.34 12.48
N VAL A 230 11.63 -10.50 12.58
CA VAL A 230 11.08 -11.69 13.26
C VAL A 230 11.00 -11.48 14.78
N ASP A 231 11.99 -10.81 15.37
CA ASP A 231 12.03 -10.53 16.81
C ASP A 231 11.00 -9.45 17.25
N PHE A 232 10.56 -8.60 16.32
CA PHE A 232 9.58 -7.52 16.54
C PHE A 232 8.14 -8.07 16.64
#